data_AF-A0A6D1PK79-F1
#
_entry.id   AF-A0A6D1PK79-F1
#
_cell.length_a   1.000
_cell.length_b   1.000
_cell.length_c   1.000
_cell.angle_alpha   90.00
_cell.angle_beta   90.00
_cell.angle_gamma   90.00
#
_symmetry.space_group_name_H-M   'P 1'
#
loop_
_entity.id
_entity.type
_entity.pdbx_description
1 polymer ?
#
loop_
_entity_poly.entity_id
_entity_poly.type
_entity_poly.pdbx_seq_one_letter_code
_entity_poly.pdbx_strand_id
1 'polypeptide(L)'
;AASATAASSSASEASNHAAASDTSASLAAQSSTAAGAAATRAEDAAKRAEDIADVISLEDASLTKKGIVKLSSATDSDSEALAATPKAVHAVMDEVQTKAPLDSPVFTGTPTTPTPPDDAKGLQTANAEFVRKLIAALVGSVPESLDTLQELADALGNDPNFATTITNMIAGKQPLDDTLTALSGKSIEGLIEYVGLRSTIDKAAGALPAGGTAVAANRLASRGALPALTGTTRGSDGGLIMGEVYNNGYPTQYGNILRLTGTGDGEILIGWSGTNGAPAPAYIRSH
;
A
#
# COMPACT_ATOMS: atom_id res chain seq x y z
N ALA A 1 5.54 -113.02 117.91
CA ALA A 1 4.47 -112.67 116.94
C ALA A 1 4.52 -111.20 116.57
N ALA A 2 4.31 -110.26 117.51
CA ALA A 2 4.24 -108.81 117.22
C ALA A 2 5.50 -108.20 116.55
N SER A 3 6.71 -108.62 116.94
CA SER A 3 7.97 -108.13 116.34
C SER A 3 8.16 -108.55 114.88
N ALA A 4 7.72 -109.76 114.52
CA ALA A 4 7.78 -110.26 113.14
C ALA A 4 6.74 -109.57 112.25
N THR A 5 5.55 -109.27 112.78
CA THR A 5 4.52 -108.50 112.07
C THR A 5 4.98 -107.07 111.82
N ALA A 6 5.58 -106.40 112.82
CA ALA A 6 6.14 -105.06 112.65
C ALA A 6 7.28 -105.03 111.60
N ALA A 7 8.18 -106.02 111.63
CA ALA A 7 9.24 -106.15 110.63
C ALA A 7 8.68 -106.37 109.20
N SER A 8 7.62 -107.18 109.05
CA SER A 8 6.94 -107.40 107.78
C SER A 8 6.25 -106.12 107.26
N SER A 9 5.63 -105.34 108.13
CA SER A 9 5.02 -104.05 107.78
C SER A 9 6.08 -103.05 107.33
N SER A 10 7.18 -102.90 108.07
CA SER A 10 8.29 -102.02 107.69
C SER A 10 8.97 -102.47 106.38
N ALA A 11 9.12 -103.77 106.15
CA ALA A 11 9.63 -104.29 104.88
C ALA A 11 8.69 -103.98 103.71
N SER A 12 7.37 -104.03 103.94
CA SER A 12 6.35 -103.68 102.94
C SER A 12 6.37 -102.18 102.63
N GLU A 13 6.47 -101.33 103.66
CA GLU A 13 6.62 -99.88 103.51
C GLU A 13 7.89 -99.51 102.76
N ALA A 14 9.03 -100.13 103.08
CA ALA A 14 10.28 -99.94 102.38
C ALA A 14 10.19 -100.39 100.90
N SER A 15 9.55 -101.53 100.63
CA SER A 15 9.29 -102.00 99.27
C SER A 15 8.41 -101.01 98.49
N ASN A 16 7.38 -100.46 99.11
CA ASN A 16 6.51 -99.46 98.50
C ASN A 16 7.27 -98.15 98.22
N HIS A 17 8.15 -97.73 99.13
CA HIS A 17 9.00 -96.56 98.94
C HIS A 17 10.01 -96.75 97.81
N ALA A 18 10.63 -97.92 97.71
CA ALA A 18 11.52 -98.28 96.61
C ALA A 18 10.78 -98.23 95.26
N ALA A 19 9.59 -98.84 95.19
CA ALA A 19 8.77 -98.81 93.97
C ALA A 19 8.33 -97.39 93.56
N ALA A 20 7.97 -96.54 94.54
CA ALA A 20 7.64 -95.13 94.30
C ALA A 20 8.86 -94.32 93.85
N SER A 21 10.04 -94.60 94.41
CA SER A 21 11.32 -94.00 94.01
C SER A 21 11.69 -94.39 92.58
N ASP A 22 11.55 -95.67 92.21
CA ASP A 22 11.79 -96.16 90.85
C ASP A 22 10.84 -95.50 89.84
N THR A 23 9.57 -95.34 90.20
CA THR A 23 8.58 -94.63 89.38
C THR A 23 8.97 -93.15 89.20
N SER A 24 9.39 -92.50 90.29
CA SER A 24 9.81 -91.09 90.26
C SER A 24 11.08 -90.89 89.42
N ALA A 25 12.04 -91.80 89.53
CA ALA A 25 13.25 -91.79 88.70
C ALA A 25 12.92 -91.98 87.21
N SER A 26 11.97 -92.87 86.89
CA SER A 26 11.50 -93.06 85.51
C SER A 26 10.83 -91.82 84.94
N LEU A 27 9.95 -91.16 85.72
CA LEU A 27 9.29 -89.91 85.31
C LEU A 27 10.29 -88.76 85.14
N ALA A 28 11.27 -88.65 86.03
CA ALA A 28 12.35 -87.65 85.90
C ALA A 28 13.18 -87.88 84.64
N ALA A 29 13.51 -89.15 84.32
CA ALA A 29 14.20 -89.50 83.09
C ALA A 29 13.36 -89.15 81.85
N GLN A 30 12.08 -89.49 81.84
CA GLN A 30 11.16 -89.12 80.75
C GLN A 30 11.03 -87.60 80.60
N SER A 31 10.94 -86.85 81.70
CA SER A 31 10.90 -85.39 81.70
C SER A 31 12.19 -84.79 81.14
N SER A 32 13.35 -85.35 81.49
CA SER A 32 14.64 -84.93 80.94
C SER A 32 14.71 -85.19 79.44
N THR A 33 14.25 -86.35 78.96
CA THR A 33 14.16 -86.66 77.53
C THR A 33 13.21 -85.70 76.80
N ALA A 34 12.05 -85.41 77.39
CA ALA A 34 11.07 -84.49 76.81
C ALA A 34 11.60 -83.04 76.74
N ALA A 35 12.33 -82.59 77.77
CA ALA A 35 12.98 -81.29 77.80
C ALA A 35 14.09 -81.20 76.74
N GLY A 36 14.92 -82.25 76.60
CA GLY A 36 15.92 -82.33 75.53
C GLY A 36 15.29 -82.26 74.14
N ALA A 37 14.22 -83.03 73.91
CA ALA A 37 13.48 -82.99 72.65
C ALA A 37 12.81 -81.62 72.37
N ALA A 38 12.39 -80.91 73.42
CA ALA A 38 11.84 -79.56 73.30
C ALA A 38 12.93 -78.52 72.96
N ALA A 39 14.11 -78.63 73.57
CA ALA A 39 15.25 -77.78 73.27
C ALA A 39 15.69 -77.95 71.80
N THR A 40 15.86 -79.20 71.34
CA THR A 40 16.18 -79.48 69.93
C THR A 40 15.12 -78.91 68.98
N ARG A 41 13.83 -79.07 69.29
CA ARG A 41 12.76 -78.48 68.48
C ARG A 41 12.80 -76.94 68.44
N ALA A 42 13.20 -76.29 69.53
CA ALA A 42 13.36 -74.85 69.58
C ALA A 42 14.56 -74.38 68.76
N GLU A 43 15.69 -75.09 68.83
CA GLU A 43 16.88 -74.83 68.00
C GLU A 43 16.57 -75.02 66.52
N ASP A 44 15.88 -76.11 66.15
CA ASP A 44 15.45 -76.36 64.77
C ASP A 44 14.48 -75.28 64.26
N ALA A 45 13.57 -74.81 65.12
CA ALA A 45 12.64 -73.74 64.77
C ALA A 45 13.35 -72.39 64.59
N ALA A 46 14.31 -72.07 65.47
CA ALA A 46 15.14 -70.88 65.35
C ALA A 46 15.95 -70.91 64.06
N LYS A 47 16.58 -72.05 63.76
CA LYS A 47 17.36 -72.24 62.53
C LYS A 47 16.50 -72.10 61.27
N ARG A 48 15.28 -72.68 61.27
CA ARG A 48 14.33 -72.49 60.16
C ARG A 48 13.92 -71.03 60.00
N ALA A 49 13.76 -70.29 61.09
CA ALA A 49 13.43 -68.86 61.02
C ALA A 49 14.59 -68.04 60.43
N GLU A 50 15.83 -68.35 60.81
CA GLU A 50 17.04 -67.77 60.22
C GLU A 50 17.16 -68.12 58.73
N ASP A 51 16.95 -69.39 58.35
CA ASP A 51 17.00 -69.84 56.96
C ASP A 51 15.93 -69.14 56.10
N ILE A 52 14.71 -68.96 56.64
CA ILE A 52 13.64 -68.22 55.94
C ILE A 52 14.01 -66.74 55.80
N ALA A 53 14.57 -66.12 56.84
CA ALA A 53 15.00 -64.73 56.78
C ALA A 53 16.13 -64.52 55.75
N ASP A 54 17.05 -65.47 55.63
CA ASP A 54 18.15 -65.43 54.66
C ASP A 54 17.64 -65.57 53.21
N VAL A 55 16.71 -66.50 52.97
CA VAL A 55 16.06 -66.70 51.66
C VAL A 55 15.19 -65.50 51.26
N ILE A 56 14.57 -64.81 52.22
CA ILE A 56 13.83 -63.56 52.01
C ILE A 56 14.78 -62.36 52.22
N SER A 57 16.03 -62.44 51.77
CA SER A 57 16.87 -61.25 51.65
C SER A 57 16.12 -60.19 50.84
N LEU A 58 15.67 -59.13 51.52
CA LEU A 58 14.90 -58.03 50.95
C LEU A 58 15.86 -57.12 50.17
N GLU A 59 16.29 -57.59 49.02
CA GLU A 59 17.07 -56.79 48.08
C GLU A 59 16.15 -55.88 47.27
N ASP A 60 16.68 -54.72 46.88
CA ASP A 60 16.01 -53.84 45.93
C ASP A 60 15.83 -54.55 44.59
N ALA A 61 14.69 -54.31 43.93
CA ALA A 61 14.46 -54.87 42.61
C ALA A 61 15.42 -54.26 41.58
N SER A 62 15.78 -55.05 40.57
CA SER A 62 16.50 -54.61 39.39
C SER A 62 15.78 -55.06 38.13
N LEU A 63 16.30 -54.64 36.97
CA LEU A 63 15.78 -55.09 35.67
C LEU A 63 15.96 -56.61 35.43
N THR A 64 16.80 -57.28 36.21
CA THR A 64 17.13 -58.71 36.05
C THR A 64 16.82 -59.56 37.29
N LYS A 65 16.56 -58.94 38.45
CA LYS A 65 16.27 -59.63 39.71
C LYS A 65 15.03 -59.02 40.36
N LYS A 66 14.10 -59.88 40.78
CA LYS A 66 12.94 -59.46 41.57
C LYS A 66 13.40 -58.98 42.96
N GLY A 67 12.77 -57.95 43.50
CA GLY A 67 13.06 -57.38 44.81
C GLY A 67 11.95 -56.43 45.27
N ILE A 68 12.23 -55.63 46.30
CA ILE A 68 11.33 -54.57 46.77
C ILE A 68 11.63 -53.23 46.08
N VAL A 69 10.63 -52.36 45.93
CA VAL A 69 10.79 -51.04 45.30
C VAL A 69 10.02 -50.01 46.10
N LYS A 70 10.62 -48.82 46.29
CA LYS A 70 9.93 -47.68 46.88
C LYS A 70 9.17 -46.91 45.80
N LEU A 71 7.90 -46.62 46.07
CA LEU A 71 7.04 -45.86 45.15
C LEU A 71 7.36 -44.36 45.22
N SER A 72 7.34 -43.70 44.06
CA SER A 72 7.50 -42.26 43.92
C SER A 72 6.35 -41.64 43.14
N SER A 73 5.91 -40.46 43.60
CA SER A 73 4.93 -39.62 42.90
C SER A 73 5.53 -38.35 42.32
N ALA A 74 6.86 -38.22 42.32
CA ALA A 74 7.56 -37.15 41.61
C ALA A 74 7.40 -37.34 40.09
N THR A 75 7.17 -36.25 39.35
CA THR A 75 6.98 -36.25 37.89
C THR A 75 8.29 -36.03 37.12
N ASP A 76 9.37 -35.74 37.84
CA ASP A 76 10.70 -35.37 37.34
C ASP A 76 11.81 -36.23 37.98
N SER A 77 11.45 -37.37 38.57
CA SER A 77 12.42 -38.29 39.18
C SER A 77 13.31 -38.93 38.12
N ASP A 78 14.62 -38.78 38.29
CA ASP A 78 15.70 -39.42 37.53
C ASP A 78 16.20 -40.73 38.20
N SER A 79 15.63 -41.11 39.35
CA SER A 79 15.99 -42.35 40.05
C SER A 79 15.50 -43.61 39.32
N GLU A 80 16.43 -44.50 38.99
CA GLU A 80 16.14 -45.84 38.45
C GLU A 80 15.75 -46.87 39.53
N ALA A 81 15.88 -46.51 40.82
CA ALA A 81 15.58 -47.39 41.95
C ALA A 81 14.14 -47.25 42.49
N LEU A 82 13.38 -46.27 41.99
CA LEU A 82 12.02 -45.98 42.43
C LEU A 82 11.01 -46.33 41.34
N ALA A 83 9.86 -46.87 41.73
CA ALA A 83 8.76 -47.12 40.80
C ALA A 83 7.80 -45.92 40.75
N ALA A 84 7.48 -45.46 39.54
CA ALA A 84 6.50 -44.42 39.34
C ALA A 84 5.08 -44.88 39.74
N THR A 85 4.38 -44.02 40.47
CA THR A 85 2.96 -44.24 40.80
C THR A 85 2.04 -43.82 39.62
N PRO A 86 0.82 -44.37 39.50
CA PRO A 86 -0.16 -43.92 38.50
C PRO A 86 -0.44 -42.42 38.55
N LYS A 87 -0.35 -41.81 39.75
CA LYS A 87 -0.48 -40.36 39.94
C LYS A 87 0.59 -39.58 39.17
N ALA A 88 1.86 -39.98 39.25
CA ALA A 88 2.94 -39.33 38.52
C ALA A 88 2.77 -39.48 37.00
N VAL A 89 2.44 -40.70 36.54
CA VAL A 89 2.21 -40.98 35.12
C VAL A 89 1.04 -40.17 34.57
N HIS A 90 -0.06 -40.07 35.32
CA HIS A 90 -1.22 -39.28 34.91
C HIS A 90 -0.89 -37.79 34.81
N ALA A 91 -0.19 -37.22 35.80
CA ALA A 91 0.21 -35.81 35.77
C ALA A 91 1.13 -35.49 34.57
N VAL A 92 2.08 -36.39 34.25
CA VAL A 92 2.90 -36.26 33.04
C VAL A 92 2.05 -36.35 31.79
N MET A 93 1.09 -37.28 31.73
CA MET A 93 0.22 -37.45 30.56
C MET A 93 -0.71 -36.25 30.35
N ASP A 94 -1.19 -35.63 31.42
CA ASP A 94 -2.00 -34.41 31.36
C ASP A 94 -1.18 -33.25 30.80
N GLU A 95 0.06 -33.06 31.27
CA GLU A 95 0.98 -32.05 30.73
C GLU A 95 1.32 -32.32 29.26
N VAL A 96 1.59 -33.56 28.87
CA VAL A 96 1.87 -33.94 27.47
C VAL A 96 0.68 -33.63 26.56
N GLN A 97 -0.55 -33.83 27.02
CA GLN A 97 -1.76 -33.48 26.26
C GLN A 97 -1.93 -31.97 26.01
N THR A 98 -1.23 -31.12 26.79
CA THR A 98 -1.22 -29.66 26.53
C THR A 98 -0.19 -29.23 25.48
N LYS A 99 0.76 -30.10 25.13
CA LYS A 99 1.80 -29.80 24.14
C LYS A 99 1.25 -29.96 22.73
N ALA A 100 1.78 -29.17 21.80
CA ALA A 100 1.47 -29.31 20.39
C ALA A 100 2.10 -30.60 19.81
N PRO A 101 1.47 -31.25 18.81
CA PRO A 101 2.09 -32.35 18.08
C PRO A 101 3.46 -31.97 17.49
N LEU A 102 4.41 -32.90 17.50
CA LEU A 102 5.74 -32.65 16.93
C LEU A 102 5.68 -32.51 15.40
N ASP A 103 4.89 -33.36 14.75
CA ASP A 103 4.66 -33.28 13.31
C ASP A 103 3.44 -32.43 13.01
N SER A 104 3.66 -31.37 12.23
CA SER A 104 2.61 -30.53 11.64
C SER A 104 1.54 -30.04 12.64
N PRO A 105 1.94 -29.37 13.74
CA PRO A 105 0.98 -28.82 14.69
C PRO A 105 0.09 -27.74 14.05
N VAL A 106 -1.20 -27.75 14.40
CA VAL A 106 -2.11 -26.64 14.08
C VAL A 106 -2.01 -25.59 15.17
N PHE A 107 -1.47 -24.41 14.85
CA PHE A 107 -1.44 -23.30 15.79
C PHE A 107 -2.78 -22.56 15.80
N THR A 108 -3.31 -22.26 16.99
CA THR A 108 -4.53 -21.43 17.18
C THR A 108 -4.19 -20.21 18.05
N GLY A 109 -5.00 -19.15 17.98
CA GLY A 109 -4.75 -17.90 18.71
C GLY A 109 -3.59 -17.07 18.14
N THR A 110 -2.77 -16.49 19.01
CA THR A 110 -1.60 -15.65 18.66
C THR A 110 -0.29 -16.25 19.19
N PRO A 111 0.22 -17.32 18.57
CA PRO A 111 1.48 -17.96 19.00
C PRO A 111 2.65 -16.97 18.89
N THR A 112 3.50 -16.94 19.91
CA THR A 112 4.74 -16.14 19.91
C THR A 112 5.94 -17.04 19.72
N THR A 113 6.89 -16.62 18.89
CA THR A 113 8.20 -17.25 18.75
C THR A 113 9.31 -16.22 18.95
N PRO A 114 10.50 -16.61 19.45
CA PRO A 114 11.65 -15.72 19.46
C PRO A 114 11.94 -15.19 18.05
N THR A 115 12.26 -13.90 17.94
CA THR A 115 12.61 -13.26 16.67
C THR A 115 13.96 -13.78 16.19
N PRO A 116 14.02 -14.42 15.00
CA PRO A 116 15.30 -14.86 14.44
C PRO A 116 16.28 -13.69 14.23
N PRO A 117 17.60 -13.95 14.25
CA PRO A 117 18.60 -12.96 13.89
C PRO A 117 18.51 -12.61 12.39
N ASP A 118 19.03 -11.44 12.02
CA ASP A 118 18.89 -10.87 10.66
C ASP A 118 19.50 -11.72 9.55
N ASP A 119 20.50 -12.52 9.88
CA ASP A 119 21.23 -13.40 8.99
C ASP A 119 20.70 -14.85 8.99
N ALA A 120 19.53 -15.09 9.57
CA ALA A 120 18.91 -16.41 9.60
C ALA A 120 18.69 -16.98 8.18
N LYS A 121 19.24 -18.17 7.93
CA LYS A 121 19.12 -18.92 6.65
C LYS A 121 18.63 -20.35 6.81
N GLY A 122 18.27 -20.75 8.03
CA GLY A 122 17.91 -22.12 8.38
C GLY A 122 16.40 -22.35 8.41
N LEU A 123 16.00 -23.37 9.16
CA LEU A 123 14.61 -23.78 9.35
C LEU A 123 13.92 -23.03 10.53
N GLN A 124 14.39 -21.83 10.87
CA GLN A 124 13.76 -21.04 11.94
C GLN A 124 12.34 -20.62 11.55
N THR A 125 11.42 -20.61 12.52
CA THR A 125 10.08 -20.05 12.31
C THR A 125 10.17 -18.54 12.10
N ALA A 126 9.79 -18.07 10.92
CA ALA A 126 9.65 -16.64 10.66
C ALA A 126 8.46 -16.08 11.44
N ASN A 127 8.69 -15.01 12.20
CA ASN A 127 7.64 -14.30 12.91
C ASN A 127 7.36 -12.93 12.25
N ALA A 128 6.28 -12.27 12.68
CA ALA A 128 5.86 -11.02 12.08
C ALA A 128 6.90 -9.89 12.24
N GLU A 129 7.67 -9.88 13.33
CA GLU A 129 8.73 -8.90 13.54
C GLU A 129 9.89 -9.09 12.56
N PHE A 130 10.36 -10.32 12.41
CA PHE A 130 11.42 -10.68 11.46
C PHE A 130 11.02 -10.36 10.02
N VAL A 131 9.80 -10.73 9.62
CA VAL A 131 9.28 -10.42 8.27
C VAL A 131 9.15 -8.91 8.06
N ARG A 132 8.61 -8.16 9.03
CA ARG A 132 8.57 -6.70 8.94
C ARG A 132 9.96 -6.10 8.82
N LYS A 133 10.96 -6.62 9.54
CA LYS A 133 12.34 -6.15 9.48
C LYS A 133 12.98 -6.45 8.12
N LEU A 134 12.79 -7.65 7.57
CA LEU A 134 13.29 -8.00 6.24
C LEU A 134 12.60 -7.20 5.12
N ILE A 135 11.28 -7.00 5.22
CA ILE A 135 10.55 -6.12 4.31
C ILE A 135 11.08 -4.69 4.47
N ALA A 136 11.28 -4.21 5.69
CA ALA A 136 11.88 -2.91 5.95
C ALA A 136 13.35 -2.84 5.50
N ALA A 137 14.11 -3.93 5.40
CA ALA A 137 15.45 -3.91 4.82
C ALA A 137 15.39 -3.91 3.28
N LEU A 138 14.46 -4.67 2.70
CA LEU A 138 14.22 -4.73 1.26
C LEU A 138 13.68 -3.41 0.70
N VAL A 139 12.72 -2.83 1.42
CA VAL A 139 12.09 -1.53 1.12
C VAL A 139 12.97 -0.39 1.64
N GLY A 140 13.74 -0.65 2.70
CA GLY A 140 14.38 0.36 3.56
C GLY A 140 15.89 0.19 3.72
N SER A 141 16.58 -0.02 2.60
CA SER A 141 17.71 0.88 2.28
C SER A 141 17.30 2.36 2.21
N VAL A 142 16.07 2.72 2.59
CA VAL A 142 15.64 4.09 2.81
C VAL A 142 14.52 4.18 3.87
N PRO A 143 14.89 4.56 5.10
CA PRO A 143 13.99 5.13 6.09
C PRO A 143 13.53 6.58 5.78
N GLU A 144 13.83 7.10 4.59
CA GLU A 144 13.35 8.39 4.06
C GLU A 144 12.83 8.26 2.60
N SER A 145 12.71 7.06 2.00
CA SER A 145 12.24 6.92 0.59
C SER A 145 10.78 6.71 0.37
N LEU A 146 10.02 6.31 1.39
CA LEU A 146 8.59 6.57 1.29
C LEU A 146 8.37 8.08 1.18
N ASP A 147 9.24 8.91 1.76
CA ASP A 147 9.34 10.32 1.38
C ASP A 147 9.76 10.39 -0.10
N THR A 148 10.90 9.89 -0.59
CA THR A 148 11.24 10.06 -2.03
C THR A 148 10.20 9.61 -3.08
N LEU A 149 9.42 8.54 -2.85
CA LEU A 149 8.35 8.13 -3.78
C LEU A 149 7.08 8.96 -3.57
N GLN A 150 6.77 9.37 -2.33
CA GLN A 150 5.70 10.30 -2.03
C GLN A 150 6.06 11.71 -2.51
N GLU A 151 7.26 12.21 -2.22
CA GLU A 151 7.92 13.38 -2.77
C GLU A 151 7.98 13.34 -4.30
N LEU A 152 8.28 12.21 -4.95
CA LEU A 152 8.24 12.12 -6.40
C LEU A 152 6.79 12.18 -6.90
N ALA A 153 5.86 11.49 -6.25
CA ALA A 153 4.44 11.57 -6.58
C ALA A 153 3.92 13.01 -6.40
N ASP A 154 4.27 13.67 -5.31
CA ASP A 154 3.91 15.05 -4.97
C ASP A 154 4.61 16.06 -5.90
N ALA A 155 5.88 15.84 -6.25
CA ALA A 155 6.64 16.64 -7.21
C ALA A 155 6.07 16.51 -8.64
N LEU A 156 5.47 15.37 -8.96
CA LEU A 156 4.71 15.13 -10.20
C LEU A 156 3.22 15.48 -10.05
N GLY A 157 2.80 16.05 -8.91
CA GLY A 157 1.45 16.56 -8.66
C GLY A 157 0.38 15.50 -8.45
N ASN A 158 0.77 14.27 -8.09
CA ASN A 158 -0.09 13.09 -8.01
C ASN A 158 -0.92 12.87 -9.28
N ASP A 159 -0.39 13.27 -10.45
CA ASP A 159 -1.11 13.23 -11.71
C ASP A 159 -1.09 11.81 -12.31
N PRO A 160 -2.23 11.08 -12.32
CA PRO A 160 -2.31 9.74 -12.89
C PRO A 160 -2.03 9.72 -14.40
N ASN A 161 -2.13 10.89 -15.04
CA ASN A 161 -1.92 11.09 -16.46
C ASN A 161 -0.70 12.01 -16.70
N PHE A 162 0.28 12.05 -15.80
CA PHE A 162 1.44 12.95 -15.88
C PHE A 162 2.06 13.05 -17.28
N ALA A 163 2.26 11.90 -17.94
CA ALA A 163 2.79 11.84 -19.30
C ALA A 163 1.88 12.54 -20.32
N THR A 164 0.56 12.34 -20.24
CA THR A 164 -0.43 13.03 -21.08
C THR A 164 -0.45 14.53 -20.81
N THR A 165 -0.38 14.93 -19.55
CA THR A 165 -0.35 16.34 -19.12
C THR A 165 0.88 17.06 -19.67
N ILE A 166 2.08 16.49 -19.49
CA ILE A 166 3.32 17.06 -20.04
C ILE A 166 3.29 17.07 -21.56
N THR A 167 2.75 16.01 -22.19
CA THR A 167 2.63 15.96 -23.65
C THR A 167 1.71 17.07 -24.17
N ASN A 168 0.57 17.34 -23.52
CA ASN A 168 -0.33 18.44 -23.90
C ASN A 168 0.32 19.82 -23.68
N MET A 169 1.11 19.97 -22.61
CA MET A 169 1.86 21.21 -22.34
C MET A 169 2.94 21.48 -23.40
N ILE A 170 3.64 20.44 -23.86
CA ILE A 170 4.65 20.53 -24.92
C ILE A 170 3.98 20.76 -26.28
N ALA A 171 2.84 20.11 -26.54
CA ALA A 171 2.10 20.21 -27.79
C ALA A 171 1.57 21.63 -28.07
N GLY A 172 1.35 22.45 -27.04
CA GLY A 172 0.98 23.86 -27.19
C GLY A 172 2.16 24.81 -27.46
N LYS A 173 3.40 24.32 -27.45
CA LYS A 173 4.58 25.16 -27.72
C LYS A 173 4.81 25.28 -29.22
N GLN A 174 5.23 26.46 -29.66
CA GLN A 174 5.62 26.70 -31.04
C GLN A 174 6.97 26.02 -31.34
N PRO A 175 7.15 25.38 -32.49
CA PRO A 175 8.44 24.82 -32.88
C PRO A 175 9.50 25.90 -33.04
N LEU A 176 10.71 25.65 -32.54
CA LEU A 176 11.80 26.63 -32.39
C LEU A 176 12.38 27.16 -33.71
N ASP A 177 12.06 26.56 -34.86
CA ASP A 177 12.56 27.07 -36.15
C ASP A 177 12.10 28.53 -36.37
N ASP A 178 13.03 29.38 -36.81
CA ASP A 178 12.91 30.83 -36.68
C ASP A 178 11.69 31.38 -37.42
N THR A 179 11.34 30.79 -38.56
CA THR A 179 10.20 31.27 -39.36
C THR A 179 8.88 30.87 -38.73
N LEU A 180 8.78 29.66 -38.19
CA LEU A 180 7.55 29.14 -37.61
C LEU A 180 7.31 29.69 -36.20
N THR A 181 8.39 29.93 -35.48
CA THR A 181 8.41 30.80 -34.30
C THR A 181 7.95 32.21 -34.67
N ALA A 182 8.42 32.76 -35.79
CA ALA A 182 8.02 34.10 -36.20
C ALA A 182 6.54 34.17 -36.56
N LEU A 183 6.01 33.18 -37.27
CA LEU A 183 4.63 33.14 -37.75
C LEU A 183 3.63 32.77 -36.66
N SER A 184 4.00 31.84 -35.79
CA SER A 184 3.07 31.34 -34.82
C SER A 184 2.71 32.45 -33.83
N GLY A 185 1.41 32.65 -33.60
CA GLY A 185 0.92 33.75 -32.77
C GLY A 185 0.82 35.12 -33.46
N LYS A 186 1.18 35.24 -34.75
CA LYS A 186 0.87 36.46 -35.50
C LYS A 186 -0.64 36.60 -35.71
N SER A 187 -1.15 37.81 -35.49
CA SER A 187 -2.47 38.18 -35.97
C SER A 187 -2.48 38.23 -37.50
N ILE A 188 -3.67 38.33 -38.08
CA ILE A 188 -3.82 38.44 -39.53
C ILE A 188 -3.04 39.64 -40.08
N GLU A 189 -3.09 40.79 -39.42
CA GLU A 189 -2.35 42.00 -39.83
C GLU A 189 -0.83 41.82 -39.76
N GLY A 190 -0.33 41.17 -38.70
CA GLY A 190 1.10 40.89 -38.55
C GLY A 190 1.61 39.84 -39.53
N LEU A 191 0.75 38.88 -39.91
CA LEU A 191 1.04 37.92 -40.97
C LEU A 191 1.17 38.63 -42.32
N ILE A 192 0.24 39.54 -42.62
CA ILE A 192 0.25 40.36 -43.83
C ILE A 192 1.53 41.17 -43.93
N GLU A 193 1.98 41.75 -42.82
CA GLU A 193 3.23 42.50 -42.77
C GLU A 193 4.47 41.62 -42.92
N TYR A 194 4.53 40.49 -42.19
CA TYR A 194 5.67 39.56 -42.24
C TYR A 194 5.90 38.95 -43.63
N VAL A 195 4.82 38.71 -44.37
CA VAL A 195 4.86 38.22 -45.74
C VAL A 195 5.01 39.38 -46.76
N GLY A 196 5.01 40.63 -46.30
CA GLY A 196 5.22 41.81 -47.15
C GLY A 196 4.01 42.18 -48.01
N LEU A 197 2.79 41.75 -47.64
CA LEU A 197 1.56 41.96 -48.42
C LEU A 197 0.93 43.34 -48.22
N ARG A 198 1.32 44.10 -47.19
CA ARG A 198 0.74 45.42 -46.87
C ARG A 198 0.75 46.37 -48.06
N SER A 199 1.92 46.56 -48.66
CA SER A 199 2.09 47.50 -49.78
C SER A 199 1.21 47.13 -50.98
N THR A 200 1.02 45.83 -51.20
CA THR A 200 0.17 45.30 -52.27
C THR A 200 -1.31 45.58 -51.98
N ILE A 201 -1.75 45.40 -50.74
CA ILE A 201 -3.13 45.68 -50.31
C ILE A 201 -3.44 47.18 -50.43
N ASP A 202 -2.55 48.06 -49.99
CA ASP A 202 -2.77 49.51 -50.01
C ASP A 202 -2.85 50.05 -51.45
N LYS A 203 -1.99 49.55 -52.35
CA LYS A 203 -2.04 49.89 -53.77
C LYS A 203 -3.33 49.41 -54.44
N ALA A 204 -3.83 48.24 -54.05
CA ALA A 204 -5.09 47.72 -54.54
C ALA A 204 -6.29 48.53 -54.03
N ALA A 205 -6.27 48.98 -52.77
CA ALA A 205 -7.35 49.78 -52.19
C ALA A 205 -7.56 51.12 -52.93
N GLY A 206 -6.50 51.75 -53.43
CA GLY A 206 -6.58 52.96 -54.23
C GLY A 206 -7.06 52.75 -55.69
N ALA A 207 -7.00 51.51 -56.18
CA ALA A 207 -7.37 51.18 -57.56
C ALA A 207 -8.84 50.72 -57.71
N LEU A 208 -9.53 50.39 -56.60
CA LEU A 208 -10.92 49.94 -56.61
C LEU A 208 -11.87 51.00 -56.02
N PRO A 209 -12.96 51.40 -56.71
CA PRO A 209 -14.00 52.24 -56.11
C PRO A 209 -14.70 51.47 -54.98
N ALA A 210 -15.14 52.19 -53.94
CA ALA A 210 -15.51 51.71 -52.60
C ALA A 210 -16.65 50.67 -52.47
N GLY A 211 -17.07 50.00 -53.56
CA GLY A 211 -18.10 48.97 -53.52
C GLY A 211 -18.28 48.12 -54.78
N GLY A 212 -17.26 47.93 -55.63
CA GLY A 212 -17.44 47.12 -56.86
C GLY A 212 -16.18 46.40 -57.38
N THR A 213 -16.39 45.26 -58.06
CA THR A 213 -15.39 44.61 -58.91
C THR A 213 -14.89 45.59 -59.97
N ALA A 214 -13.60 45.57 -60.27
CA ALA A 214 -12.93 46.49 -61.18
C ALA A 214 -13.77 46.93 -62.40
N VAL A 215 -13.70 48.24 -62.71
CA VAL A 215 -14.23 48.92 -63.90
C VAL A 215 -15.73 49.24 -63.90
N ALA A 216 -16.13 50.29 -63.17
CA ALA A 216 -17.36 51.04 -63.47
C ALA A 216 -17.22 52.55 -63.17
N ALA A 217 -16.06 53.14 -63.47
CA ALA A 217 -15.82 54.59 -63.34
C ALA A 217 -16.36 55.37 -64.55
N ASN A 218 -17.65 55.28 -64.89
CA ASN A 218 -18.16 56.10 -66.02
C ASN A 218 -19.60 56.60 -65.97
N ARG A 219 -20.14 56.93 -64.78
CA ARG A 219 -21.28 57.85 -64.70
C ARG A 219 -20.98 58.95 -63.69
N LEU A 220 -20.34 60.02 -64.15
CA LEU A 220 -20.23 61.27 -63.41
C LEU A 220 -21.66 61.80 -63.18
N ALA A 221 -22.07 62.00 -61.92
CA ALA A 221 -23.40 62.49 -61.55
C ALA A 221 -23.34 63.98 -61.13
N SER A 222 -24.42 64.74 -61.41
CA SER A 222 -24.57 66.15 -61.01
C SER A 222 -24.61 66.30 -59.48
N ARG A 223 -23.96 67.34 -58.94
CA ARG A 223 -23.99 67.73 -57.51
C ARG A 223 -25.08 68.75 -57.17
N GLY A 224 -26.01 69.03 -58.10
CA GLY A 224 -27.05 70.04 -57.93
C GLY A 224 -26.53 71.47 -58.13
N ALA A 225 -27.31 72.47 -57.70
CA ALA A 225 -27.01 73.87 -57.95
C ALA A 225 -25.70 74.34 -57.29
N LEU A 226 -24.73 74.80 -58.09
CA LEU A 226 -23.44 75.30 -57.62
C LEU A 226 -23.43 76.84 -57.59
N PRO A 227 -22.89 77.50 -56.55
CA PRO A 227 -22.81 78.95 -56.49
C PRO A 227 -21.87 79.50 -57.57
N ALA A 228 -22.21 80.65 -58.17
CA ALA A 228 -21.34 81.28 -59.16
C ALA A 228 -20.04 81.76 -58.54
N LEU A 229 -18.92 81.43 -59.18
CA LEU A 229 -17.65 82.02 -58.80
C LEU A 229 -17.52 83.39 -59.44
N THR A 230 -17.39 84.40 -58.59
CA THR A 230 -17.20 85.79 -58.97
C THR A 230 -15.77 86.23 -58.63
N GLY A 231 -15.13 86.91 -59.57
CA GLY A 231 -13.75 87.40 -59.42
C GLY A 231 -12.71 86.27 -59.44
N THR A 232 -11.70 86.37 -58.58
CA THR A 232 -10.58 85.42 -58.45
C THR A 232 -10.86 84.27 -57.46
N THR A 233 -12.11 84.12 -57.00
CA THR A 233 -12.46 83.15 -55.97
C THR A 233 -12.41 81.73 -56.54
N ARG A 234 -11.60 80.85 -55.92
CA ARG A 234 -11.49 79.43 -56.29
C ARG A 234 -12.51 78.59 -55.51
N GLY A 235 -12.91 77.46 -56.08
CA GLY A 235 -13.84 76.53 -55.45
C GLY A 235 -13.17 75.68 -54.40
N SER A 236 -13.92 75.34 -53.35
CA SER A 236 -13.43 74.49 -52.28
C SER A 236 -13.41 72.99 -52.64
N ASP A 237 -14.24 72.57 -53.61
CA ASP A 237 -14.28 71.19 -54.09
C ASP A 237 -13.16 70.91 -55.10
N GLY A 238 -12.52 69.72 -55.03
CA GLY A 238 -11.40 69.32 -55.90
C GLY A 238 -11.77 68.28 -56.98
N GLY A 239 -11.12 68.33 -58.15
CA GLY A 239 -11.32 67.39 -59.27
C GLY A 239 -12.36 67.83 -60.31
N LEU A 240 -12.88 66.84 -61.06
CA LEU A 240 -13.92 67.02 -62.07
C LEU A 240 -15.31 66.96 -61.43
N ILE A 241 -16.06 68.05 -61.51
CA ILE A 241 -17.35 68.23 -60.84
C ILE A 241 -18.41 68.55 -61.88
N MET A 242 -19.53 67.83 -61.81
CA MET A 242 -20.74 68.17 -62.57
C MET A 242 -21.74 68.82 -61.61
N GLY A 243 -22.43 69.86 -62.06
CA GLY A 243 -23.48 70.51 -61.29
C GLY A 243 -24.44 71.28 -62.18
N GLU A 244 -25.29 72.08 -61.55
CA GLU A 244 -26.32 72.86 -62.21
C GLU A 244 -26.19 74.34 -61.86
N VAL A 245 -26.72 75.19 -62.74
CA VAL A 245 -26.85 76.63 -62.57
C VAL A 245 -28.32 76.94 -62.34
N TYR A 246 -28.61 77.68 -61.28
CA TYR A 246 -30.00 78.01 -60.90
C TYR A 246 -30.09 79.39 -60.23
N ASN A 247 -30.36 80.40 -61.05
CA ASN A 247 -30.58 81.81 -60.69
C ASN A 247 -29.58 82.37 -59.68
N ASN A 248 -28.30 82.11 -59.91
CA ASN A 248 -27.25 82.23 -58.90
C ASN A 248 -26.04 83.05 -59.39
N GLY A 249 -26.26 83.96 -60.35
CA GLY A 249 -25.25 84.95 -60.78
C GLY A 249 -24.32 84.49 -61.91
N TYR A 250 -24.54 83.30 -62.49
CA TYR A 250 -23.93 82.94 -63.77
C TYR A 250 -24.54 83.76 -64.93
N PRO A 251 -23.86 83.86 -66.09
CA PRO A 251 -24.37 84.57 -67.25
C PRO A 251 -25.74 84.07 -67.75
N THR A 252 -26.08 82.81 -67.46
CA THR A 252 -27.42 82.25 -67.68
C THR A 252 -28.13 82.03 -66.36
N GLN A 253 -29.45 82.19 -66.39
CA GLN A 253 -30.27 81.93 -65.22
C GLN A 253 -30.33 80.42 -64.90
N TYR A 254 -30.28 79.52 -65.89
CA TYR A 254 -30.35 78.07 -65.68
C TYR A 254 -29.35 77.33 -66.58
N GLY A 255 -28.83 76.17 -66.16
CA GLY A 255 -27.86 75.41 -66.96
C GLY A 255 -27.24 74.19 -66.26
N ASN A 256 -26.40 73.46 -66.98
CA ASN A 256 -25.48 72.46 -66.41
C ASN A 256 -24.06 73.00 -66.48
N ILE A 257 -23.25 72.68 -65.48
CA ILE A 257 -21.86 73.12 -65.40
C ILE A 257 -20.94 71.93 -65.16
N LEU A 258 -19.85 71.89 -65.93
CA LEU A 258 -18.71 71.04 -65.68
C LEU A 258 -17.58 71.92 -65.16
N ARG A 259 -17.19 71.69 -63.92
CA ARG A 259 -16.14 72.42 -63.26
C ARG A 259 -14.93 71.54 -63.08
N LEU A 260 -13.79 72.03 -63.53
CA LEU A 260 -12.47 71.43 -63.34
C LEU A 260 -11.76 72.26 -62.29
N THR A 261 -11.39 71.66 -61.18
CA THR A 261 -10.70 72.35 -60.09
C THR A 261 -9.31 71.76 -59.90
N GLY A 262 -8.29 72.61 -59.85
CA GLY A 262 -6.88 72.20 -59.87
C GLY A 262 -5.92 73.38 -59.73
N THR A 263 -4.69 73.28 -60.23
CA THR A 263 -3.74 74.41 -60.20
C THR A 263 -4.26 75.65 -60.96
N GLY A 264 -5.15 75.43 -61.94
CA GLY A 264 -6.05 76.44 -62.51
C GLY A 264 -7.47 75.88 -62.52
N ASP A 265 -8.46 76.75 -62.33
CA ASP A 265 -9.87 76.38 -62.31
C ASP A 265 -10.51 76.68 -63.67
N GLY A 266 -11.39 75.81 -64.12
CA GLY A 266 -12.10 75.97 -65.39
C GLY A 266 -13.56 75.59 -65.26
N GLU A 267 -14.43 76.33 -65.93
CA GLU A 267 -15.85 76.08 -65.97
C GLU A 267 -16.33 76.00 -67.41
N ILE A 268 -17.11 74.97 -67.70
CA ILE A 268 -17.90 74.86 -68.92
C ILE A 268 -19.36 74.86 -68.49
N LEU A 269 -20.06 75.96 -68.75
CA LEU A 269 -21.48 76.13 -68.52
C LEU A 269 -22.23 75.97 -69.83
N ILE A 270 -23.25 75.12 -69.83
CA ILE A 270 -24.23 75.00 -70.90
C ILE A 270 -25.56 75.46 -70.34
N GLY A 271 -26.04 76.62 -70.78
CA GLY A 271 -27.32 77.18 -70.37
C GLY A 271 -28.49 76.32 -70.81
N TRP A 272 -29.60 76.37 -70.08
CA TRP A 272 -30.84 75.76 -70.55
C TRP A 272 -31.60 76.77 -71.39
N SER A 273 -31.95 76.37 -72.62
CA SER A 273 -32.70 77.22 -73.56
C SER A 273 -34.19 77.33 -73.22
N GLY A 274 -34.70 76.52 -72.29
CA GLY A 274 -36.11 76.47 -71.91
C GLY A 274 -37.02 75.78 -72.92
N THR A 275 -36.50 75.40 -74.10
CA THR A 275 -37.21 74.68 -75.15
C THR A 275 -36.38 73.49 -75.62
N ASN A 276 -36.93 72.27 -75.50
CA ASN A 276 -36.23 71.05 -75.90
C ASN A 276 -35.76 71.14 -77.37
N GLY A 277 -34.47 70.97 -77.61
CA GLY A 277 -33.85 70.99 -78.94
C GLY A 277 -33.46 72.38 -79.47
N ALA A 278 -33.77 73.47 -78.77
CA ALA A 278 -33.32 74.81 -79.16
C ALA A 278 -31.84 75.05 -78.76
N PRO A 279 -31.08 75.85 -79.55
CA PRO A 279 -29.71 76.21 -79.22
C PRO A 279 -29.61 76.82 -77.82
N ALA A 280 -28.65 76.34 -77.06
CA ALA A 280 -28.32 76.82 -75.72
C ALA A 280 -27.06 77.69 -75.76
N PRO A 281 -26.98 78.76 -74.97
CA PRO A 281 -25.74 79.51 -74.84
C PRO A 281 -24.74 78.70 -74.00
N ALA A 282 -23.50 78.58 -74.46
CA ALA A 282 -22.42 77.92 -73.74
C ALA A 282 -21.34 78.94 -73.37
N TYR A 283 -20.82 78.82 -72.16
CA TYR A 283 -19.81 79.71 -71.62
C TYR A 283 -18.65 78.87 -71.13
N ILE A 284 -17.45 79.26 -71.53
CA ILE A 284 -16.22 78.70 -71.01
C ILE A 284 -15.54 79.82 -70.23
N ARG A 285 -15.20 79.52 -68.99
CA ARG A 285 -14.47 80.44 -68.13
C ARG A 285 -13.23 79.73 -67.63
N SER A 286 -12.10 80.44 -67.71
CA SER A 286 -10.88 80.07 -67.01
C SER A 286 -10.73 81.03 -65.84
N HIS A 287 -10.32 80.50 -64.70
CA HIS A 287 -9.96 81.25 -63.51
C HIS A 287 -8.46 81.09 -63.22
#